data_AF-A0A367VB24-F1
#
_entry.id   AF-A0A367VB24-F1
#
_cell.length_a   1.000
_cell.length_b   1.000
_cell.length_c   1.000
_cell.angle_alpha   90.00
_cell.angle_beta   90.00
_cell.angle_gamma   90.00
#
_symmetry.space_group_name_H-M   'P 1'
#
loop_
_entity.id
_entity.type
_entity.pdbx_description
1 polymer ?
#
loop_
_entity_poly.entity_id
_entity_poly.type
_entity_poly.pdbx_seq_one_letter_code
_entity_poly.pdbx_strand_id
1 'polypeptide(L)'
;MKAKLLAVVSAAAFLSACANMNIPGVREMADEGSAFDAALHQNYADLAQAEYDEADWSDARYFTNRSKTAAMGMDGGPQEIAERSLPEGSGAEVEVARADLMAALDAGGREKASSAAARAQSSFDCWLQELEENIQQEDIDNCRAAFYQALAIVQAELDTAPAPMAAMPMPVPMNVYFGFDSAEISDKAMSVIDGIVEAYGKYEPEMISLVAYADRAGDAKYNDMLAKSRVDAVVKALRDAGIPASMLAISISGESDVPVSTADGVAEQGNRVVTVTFEDGM
;
A
#
# COMPACT_ATOMS: atom_id res chain seq x y z
N MET A 1 -6.52 43.22 78.31
CA MET A 1 -6.12 44.25 77.33
C MET A 1 -5.87 43.55 76.00
N LYS A 2 -6.41 44.10 74.91
CA LYS A 2 -6.61 43.45 73.62
C LYS A 2 -5.28 43.18 72.89
N ALA A 3 -5.02 41.93 72.51
CA ALA A 3 -3.97 41.57 71.58
C ALA A 3 -4.36 42.02 70.17
N LYS A 4 -3.54 42.87 69.54
CA LYS A 4 -3.69 43.24 68.12
C LYS A 4 -3.08 42.12 67.29
N LEU A 5 -3.93 41.28 66.68
CA LEU A 5 -3.55 40.42 65.57
C LEU A 5 -3.35 41.33 64.35
N LEU A 6 -2.10 41.50 63.89
CA LEU A 6 -1.84 41.97 62.54
C LEU A 6 -2.08 40.78 61.61
N ALA A 7 -3.19 40.81 60.88
CA ALA A 7 -3.40 39.95 59.74
C ALA A 7 -2.50 40.44 58.59
N VAL A 8 -1.40 39.74 58.35
CA VAL A 8 -0.67 39.84 57.08
C VAL A 8 -1.51 39.09 56.06
N VAL A 9 -2.28 39.83 55.27
CA VAL A 9 -2.95 39.29 54.08
C VAL A 9 -1.87 39.09 53.03
N SER A 10 -1.33 37.88 52.95
CA SER A 10 -0.48 37.47 51.83
C SER A 10 -1.30 37.50 50.54
N ALA A 11 -1.08 38.52 49.72
CA ALA A 11 -1.61 38.63 48.36
C ALA A 11 -0.82 37.73 47.38
N ALA A 12 -0.74 36.42 47.65
CA ALA A 12 0.08 35.48 46.88
C ALA A 12 -0.75 34.41 46.13
N ALA A 13 -2.03 34.66 45.85
CA ALA A 13 -2.94 33.66 45.26
C ALA A 13 -3.56 34.07 43.92
N PHE A 14 -2.92 34.94 43.13
CA PHE A 14 -3.43 35.36 41.81
C PHE A 14 -2.48 35.12 40.62
N LEU A 15 -1.37 34.39 40.79
CA LEU A 15 -0.38 34.17 39.72
C LEU A 15 -0.49 32.81 38.99
N SER A 16 -1.43 31.92 39.36
CA SER A 16 -1.51 30.58 38.76
C SER A 16 -2.17 30.54 37.37
N ALA A 17 -2.91 31.56 36.96
CA ALA A 17 -3.57 31.59 35.65
C ALA A 17 -2.59 31.81 34.48
N CYS A 18 -1.44 32.45 34.74
CA CYS A 18 -0.40 32.73 33.72
C CYS A 18 0.62 31.58 33.58
N ALA A 19 0.72 30.66 34.55
CA ALA A 19 1.68 29.56 34.48
C ALA A 19 1.34 28.54 33.37
N ASN A 20 0.07 28.45 32.98
CA ASN A 20 -0.45 27.50 31.98
C ASN A 20 -0.60 28.09 30.56
N MET A 21 -0.05 29.28 30.29
CA MET A 21 -0.13 29.94 28.96
C MET A 21 1.25 30.44 28.49
N ASN A 22 2.31 29.75 28.91
CA ASN A 22 3.69 30.05 28.53
C ASN A 22 4.02 29.47 27.15
N ILE A 23 3.43 30.05 26.10
CA ILE A 23 3.63 29.60 24.71
C ILE A 23 5.11 29.59 24.32
N PRO A 24 5.93 30.63 24.59
CA PRO A 24 7.36 30.60 24.26
C PRO A 24 8.09 29.47 24.97
N GLY A 25 7.81 29.25 26.26
CA GLY A 25 8.45 28.18 27.01
C GLY A 25 8.01 26.78 26.60
N VAL A 26 6.78 26.60 26.11
CA VAL A 26 6.35 25.32 25.53
C VAL A 26 7.08 25.08 24.20
N ARG A 27 7.15 26.06 23.30
CA ARG A 27 7.89 25.94 22.02
C ARG A 27 9.34 25.51 22.18
N GLU A 28 9.98 25.92 23.27
CA GLU A 28 11.38 25.60 23.60
C GLU A 28 11.54 24.25 24.32
N MET A 29 10.46 23.53 24.62
CA MET A 29 10.56 22.20 25.21
C MET A 29 11.28 21.24 24.26
N ALA A 30 12.06 20.32 24.84
CA ALA A 30 12.64 19.23 24.08
C ALA A 30 11.55 18.25 23.63
N ASP A 31 11.64 17.79 22.39
CA ASP A 31 10.78 16.73 21.86
C ASP A 31 11.27 15.37 22.38
N GLU A 32 10.43 14.70 23.17
CA GLU A 32 10.68 13.35 23.71
C GLU A 32 9.99 12.24 22.89
N GLY A 33 9.13 12.62 21.94
CA GLY A 33 8.33 11.73 21.10
C GLY A 33 8.92 11.42 19.72
N SER A 34 8.06 10.97 18.82
CA SER A 34 8.36 10.69 17.41
C SER A 34 8.48 11.96 16.56
N ALA A 35 8.85 11.80 15.29
CA ALA A 35 8.82 12.92 14.33
C ALA A 35 7.41 13.50 14.12
N PHE A 36 6.37 12.68 14.30
CA PHE A 36 4.98 13.13 14.29
C PHE A 36 4.70 14.01 15.51
N ASP A 37 5.12 13.57 16.70
CA ASP A 37 4.92 14.30 17.95
C ASP A 37 5.65 15.65 17.95
N ALA A 38 6.87 15.70 17.43
CA ALA A 38 7.65 16.94 17.29
C ALA A 38 6.98 17.94 16.32
N ALA A 39 6.43 17.45 15.20
CA ALA A 39 5.68 18.30 14.28
C ALA A 39 4.37 18.80 14.91
N LEU A 40 3.68 17.92 15.64
CA LEU A 40 2.41 18.23 16.31
C LEU A 40 2.61 19.25 17.46
N HIS A 41 3.72 19.13 18.20
CA HIS A 41 4.16 20.08 19.21
C HIS A 41 4.22 21.51 18.64
N GLN A 42 4.92 21.70 17.52
CA GLN A 42 5.04 23.01 16.89
C GLN A 42 3.70 23.51 16.32
N ASN A 43 2.93 22.64 15.66
CA ASN A 43 1.62 23.02 15.11
C ASN A 43 0.65 23.52 16.20
N TYR A 44 0.59 22.85 17.36
CA TYR A 44 -0.25 23.32 18.47
C TYR A 44 0.30 24.57 19.15
N ALA A 45 1.62 24.80 19.13
CA ALA A 45 2.17 26.05 19.60
C ALA A 45 1.81 27.23 18.68
N ASP A 46 1.67 26.98 17.37
CA ASP A 46 1.18 27.95 16.38
C ASP A 46 -0.28 28.27 16.61
N LEU A 47 -1.14 27.26 16.79
CA LEU A 47 -2.55 27.48 17.14
C LEU A 47 -2.68 28.25 18.45
N ALA A 48 -1.95 27.85 19.49
CA ALA A 48 -1.96 28.57 20.77
C ALA A 48 -1.59 30.05 20.65
N GLN A 49 -0.67 30.39 19.74
CA GLN A 49 -0.29 31.77 19.47
C GLN A 49 -1.36 32.53 18.69
N ALA A 50 -2.00 31.90 17.71
CA ALA A 50 -3.11 32.49 16.97
C ALA A 50 -4.26 32.88 17.92
N GLU A 51 -4.73 31.93 18.74
CA GLU A 51 -5.78 32.19 19.74
C GLU A 51 -5.39 33.29 20.74
N TYR A 52 -4.12 33.30 21.16
CA TYR A 52 -3.62 34.33 22.06
C TYR A 52 -3.71 35.72 21.42
N ASP A 53 -3.36 35.84 20.14
CA ASP A 53 -3.37 37.10 19.39
C ASP A 53 -4.81 37.59 19.13
N GLU A 54 -5.77 36.67 19.08
CA GLU A 54 -7.22 36.94 19.00
C GLU A 54 -7.87 37.19 20.37
N ALA A 55 -7.09 37.05 21.44
CA ALA A 55 -7.52 37.14 22.83
C ALA A 55 -8.55 36.07 23.26
N ASP A 56 -8.60 34.92 22.56
CA ASP A 56 -9.22 33.71 23.08
C ASP A 56 -8.28 33.00 24.05
N TRP A 57 -8.35 33.41 25.31
CA TRP A 57 -7.50 32.86 26.37
C TRP A 57 -7.85 31.41 26.74
N SER A 58 -9.04 30.92 26.39
CA SER A 58 -9.46 29.55 26.69
C SER A 58 -8.80 28.61 25.71
N ASP A 59 -8.89 28.91 24.41
CA ASP A 59 -8.32 28.10 23.35
C ASP A 59 -6.80 28.24 23.27
N ALA A 60 -6.25 29.44 23.52
CA ALA A 60 -4.80 29.62 23.68
C ALA A 60 -4.23 28.69 24.75
N ARG A 61 -4.94 28.53 25.88
CA ARG A 61 -4.55 27.62 26.96
C ARG A 61 -4.74 26.16 26.57
N TYR A 62 -5.83 25.82 25.88
CA TYR A 62 -6.07 24.47 25.38
C TYR A 62 -4.92 24.02 24.48
N PHE A 63 -4.60 24.78 23.44
CA PHE A 63 -3.54 24.44 22.51
C PHE A 63 -2.14 24.52 23.13
N THR A 64 -1.90 25.40 24.10
CA THR A 64 -0.65 25.37 24.89
C THR A 64 -0.45 24.02 25.60
N ASN A 65 -1.53 23.46 26.16
CA ASN A 65 -1.48 22.14 26.82
C ASN A 65 -1.36 20.99 25.82
N ARG A 66 -2.04 21.08 24.67
CA ARG A 66 -1.88 20.10 23.56
C ARG A 66 -0.44 20.07 23.06
N SER A 67 0.13 21.24 22.80
CA SER A 67 1.53 21.44 22.40
C SER A 67 2.51 20.81 23.39
N LYS A 68 2.32 21.07 24.70
CA LYS A 68 3.11 20.45 25.77
C LYS A 68 2.99 18.92 25.81
N THR A 69 1.77 18.40 25.63
CA THR A 69 1.50 16.96 25.63
C THR A 69 2.16 16.27 24.43
N ALA A 70 2.11 16.91 23.26
CA ALA A 70 2.80 16.45 22.07
C ALA A 70 4.33 16.47 22.23
N ALA A 71 4.91 17.51 22.82
CA ALA A 71 6.35 17.55 23.12
C ALA A 71 6.82 16.36 23.98
N MET A 72 5.96 15.88 24.90
CA MET A 72 6.22 14.72 25.75
C MET A 72 5.95 13.37 25.06
N GLY A 73 5.52 13.35 23.79
CA GLY A 73 5.10 12.13 23.09
C GLY A 73 3.87 11.46 23.70
N MET A 74 3.00 12.23 24.35
CA MET A 74 1.81 11.76 25.06
C MET A 74 0.50 12.17 24.39
N ASP A 75 0.54 12.58 23.11
CA ASP A 75 -0.65 13.05 22.42
C ASP A 75 -1.69 11.93 22.23
N GLY A 76 -2.95 12.24 22.54
CA GLY A 76 -4.06 11.28 22.56
C GLY A 76 -4.79 11.13 21.23
N GLY A 77 -4.33 11.79 20.15
CA GLY A 77 -5.01 11.83 18.87
C GLY A 77 -5.93 13.05 18.69
N PRO A 78 -6.68 13.12 17.58
CA PRO A 78 -7.53 14.26 17.23
C PRO A 78 -8.61 14.49 18.30
N GLN A 79 -8.91 15.78 18.57
CA GLN A 79 -9.90 16.19 19.57
C GLN A 79 -11.23 15.44 19.37
N GLU A 80 -11.88 15.07 20.48
CA GLU A 80 -13.20 14.47 20.42
C GLU A 80 -14.24 15.52 20.05
N ILE A 81 -15.11 15.22 19.09
CA ILE A 81 -16.14 16.15 18.59
C ILE A 81 -17.05 16.66 19.72
N ALA A 82 -17.33 15.79 20.70
CA ALA A 82 -18.16 16.11 21.86
C ALA A 82 -17.54 17.12 22.83
N GLU A 83 -16.26 17.47 22.67
CA GLU A 83 -15.61 18.54 23.45
C GLU A 83 -16.01 19.94 22.97
N ARG A 84 -16.67 20.08 21.81
CA ARG A 84 -17.03 21.34 21.19
C ARG A 84 -18.53 21.45 20.91
N SER A 85 -19.09 22.64 21.07
CA SER A 85 -20.50 22.92 20.78
C SER A 85 -20.69 23.36 19.32
N LEU A 86 -20.76 22.40 18.39
CA LEU A 86 -20.81 22.69 16.96
C LEU A 86 -22.20 23.18 16.45
N PRO A 87 -22.24 24.03 15.40
CA PRO A 87 -23.46 24.46 14.74
C PRO A 87 -24.27 23.30 14.15
N GLU A 88 -25.60 23.42 14.13
CA GLU A 88 -26.47 22.43 13.50
C GLU A 88 -26.09 22.22 12.03
N GLY A 89 -25.99 20.96 11.60
CA GLY A 89 -25.65 20.60 10.22
C GLY A 89 -24.15 20.41 9.93
N SER A 90 -23.25 20.81 10.84
CA SER A 90 -21.79 20.61 10.66
C SER A 90 -21.31 19.20 11.06
N GLY A 91 -22.04 18.52 11.96
CA GLY A 91 -21.57 17.28 12.59
C GLY A 91 -21.26 16.13 11.63
N ALA A 92 -22.06 15.93 10.59
CA ALA A 92 -21.89 14.78 9.68
C ALA A 92 -20.55 14.82 8.93
N GLU A 93 -20.12 16.02 8.51
CA GLU A 93 -18.84 16.16 7.80
C GLU A 93 -17.65 15.96 8.75
N VAL A 94 -17.74 16.56 9.93
CA VAL A 94 -16.72 16.47 10.98
C VAL A 94 -16.55 15.03 11.47
N GLU A 95 -17.64 14.27 11.61
CA GLU A 95 -17.62 12.85 11.98
C GLU A 95 -16.86 12.01 10.95
N VAL A 96 -17.13 12.21 9.66
CA VAL A 96 -16.42 11.52 8.57
C VAL A 96 -14.95 11.92 8.54
N ALA A 97 -14.67 13.23 8.61
CA ALA A 97 -13.31 13.76 8.65
C ALA A 97 -12.48 13.16 9.79
N ARG A 98 -13.06 13.08 11.00
CA ARG A 98 -12.38 12.47 12.14
C ARG A 98 -12.13 10.99 11.93
N ALA A 99 -13.12 10.26 11.40
CA ALA A 99 -12.98 8.84 11.12
C ALA A 99 -11.88 8.56 10.09
N ASP A 100 -11.83 9.35 9.01
CA ASP A 100 -10.80 9.23 7.97
C ASP A 100 -9.40 9.56 8.51
N LEU A 101 -9.29 10.61 9.34
CA LEU A 101 -8.04 10.97 10.00
C LEU A 101 -7.55 9.86 10.92
N MET A 102 -8.43 9.33 11.78
CA MET A 102 -8.11 8.21 12.67
C MET A 102 -7.63 6.99 11.87
N ALA A 103 -8.36 6.63 10.80
CA ALA A 103 -7.99 5.52 9.94
C ALA A 103 -6.60 5.72 9.28
N ALA A 104 -6.31 6.92 8.80
CA ALA A 104 -5.01 7.25 8.19
C ALA A 104 -3.86 7.20 9.22
N LEU A 105 -4.09 7.69 10.44
CA LEU A 105 -3.11 7.62 11.53
C LEU A 105 -2.82 6.15 11.93
N ASP A 106 -3.86 5.32 12.01
CA ASP A 106 -3.74 3.90 12.39
C ASP A 106 -3.15 3.03 11.26
N ALA A 107 -3.28 3.45 10.01
CA ALA A 107 -2.67 2.80 8.85
C ALA A 107 -1.14 3.04 8.73
N GLY A 108 -0.53 3.71 9.73
CA GLY A 108 0.90 4.04 9.75
C GLY A 108 1.23 5.44 9.21
N GLY A 109 0.23 6.33 9.13
CA GLY A 109 0.42 7.70 8.66
C GLY A 109 1.35 8.50 9.58
N ARG A 110 1.37 8.20 10.89
CA ARG A 110 2.27 8.83 11.87
C ARG A 110 3.74 8.62 11.51
N GLU A 111 4.10 7.45 10.98
CA GLU A 111 5.47 7.09 10.62
C GLU A 111 5.81 7.45 9.18
N LYS A 112 4.91 7.14 8.23
CA LYS A 112 5.17 7.31 6.80
C LYS A 112 5.04 8.77 6.35
N ALA A 113 4.20 9.55 7.01
CA ALA A 113 3.85 10.91 6.61
C ALA A 113 3.85 11.86 7.82
N SER A 114 4.80 11.72 8.74
CA SER A 114 4.79 12.35 10.08
C SER A 114 4.36 13.82 10.10
N SER A 115 4.97 14.67 9.26
CA SER A 115 4.63 16.10 9.21
C SER A 115 3.22 16.37 8.67
N ALA A 116 2.79 15.63 7.65
CA ALA A 116 1.45 15.78 7.07
C ALA A 116 0.38 15.23 8.02
N ALA A 117 0.64 14.10 8.69
CA ALA A 117 -0.24 13.53 9.69
C ALA A 117 -0.42 14.48 10.89
N ALA A 118 0.67 15.07 11.40
CA ALA A 118 0.60 16.06 12.46
C ALA A 118 -0.15 17.32 12.02
N ARG A 119 0.03 17.76 10.77
CA ARG A 119 -0.71 18.90 10.22
C ARG A 119 -2.20 18.57 10.08
N ALA A 120 -2.55 17.37 9.61
CA ALA A 120 -3.94 16.94 9.50
C ALA A 120 -4.62 16.96 10.87
N GLN A 121 -3.97 16.39 11.90
CA GLN A 121 -4.54 16.41 13.26
C GLN A 121 -4.73 17.81 13.81
N SER A 122 -3.68 18.64 13.82
CA SER A 122 -3.80 20.03 14.32
C SER A 122 -4.82 20.85 13.53
N SER A 123 -4.96 20.64 12.21
CA SER A 123 -5.94 21.37 11.39
C SER A 123 -7.37 20.90 11.63
N PHE A 124 -7.57 19.61 11.94
CA PHE A 124 -8.87 19.10 12.37
C PHE A 124 -9.30 19.75 13.68
N ASP A 125 -8.38 19.82 14.66
CA ASP A 125 -8.66 20.46 15.95
C ASP A 125 -8.91 21.97 15.81
N CYS A 126 -8.16 22.67 14.93
CA CYS A 126 -8.45 24.06 14.58
C CYS A 126 -9.86 24.18 13.98
N TRP A 127 -10.20 23.35 13.00
CA TRP A 127 -11.50 23.42 12.34
C TRP A 127 -12.67 23.21 13.31
N LEU A 128 -12.51 22.33 14.30
CA LEU A 128 -13.49 22.15 15.38
C LEU A 128 -13.66 23.40 16.25
N GLN A 129 -12.56 24.10 16.58
CA GLN A 129 -12.59 25.33 17.37
C GLN A 129 -13.24 26.47 16.56
N GLU A 130 -12.82 26.69 15.32
CA GLU A 130 -13.39 27.72 14.43
C GLU A 130 -14.89 27.52 14.18
N LEU A 131 -15.32 26.25 14.05
CA LEU A 131 -16.73 25.91 13.93
C LEU A 131 -17.52 26.21 15.21
N GLU A 132 -16.94 25.99 16.40
CA GLU A 132 -17.61 26.32 17.66
C GLU A 132 -17.84 27.83 17.79
N GLU A 133 -16.87 28.65 17.37
CA GLU A 133 -17.04 30.09 17.33
C GLU A 133 -18.10 30.50 16.32
N ASN A 134 -18.01 29.97 15.10
CA ASN A 134 -18.92 30.24 13.99
C ASN A 134 -19.05 31.75 13.66
N ILE A 135 -17.94 32.49 13.76
CA ILE A 135 -17.89 33.94 13.53
C ILE A 135 -17.24 34.25 12.18
N GLN A 136 -16.08 33.67 11.90
CA GLN A 136 -15.25 33.99 10.74
C GLN A 136 -15.22 32.82 9.75
N GLN A 137 -16.03 32.90 8.69
CA GLN A 137 -16.12 31.82 7.69
C GLN A 137 -14.77 31.54 7.01
N GLU A 138 -13.93 32.57 6.84
CA GLU A 138 -12.61 32.43 6.22
C GLU A 138 -11.69 31.52 7.04
N ASP A 139 -11.72 31.63 8.38
CA ASP A 139 -10.88 30.85 9.28
C ASP A 139 -11.34 29.39 9.36
N ILE A 140 -12.67 29.18 9.41
CA ILE A 140 -13.30 27.86 9.26
C ILE A 140 -12.85 27.20 7.95
N ASP A 141 -12.95 27.91 6.83
CA ASP A 141 -12.59 27.39 5.51
C ASP A 141 -11.09 27.09 5.41
N ASN A 142 -10.24 27.95 5.99
CA ASN A 142 -8.79 27.78 6.01
C ASN A 142 -8.37 26.54 6.81
N CYS A 143 -8.92 26.35 8.02
CA CYS A 143 -8.60 25.18 8.83
C CYS A 143 -9.16 23.89 8.25
N ARG A 144 -10.39 23.92 7.71
CA ARG A 144 -10.97 22.79 6.96
C ARG A 144 -10.14 22.42 5.72
N ALA A 145 -9.72 23.40 4.93
CA ALA A 145 -8.91 23.17 3.73
C ALA A 145 -7.52 22.61 4.09
N ALA A 146 -6.89 23.15 5.12
CA ALA A 146 -5.60 22.64 5.62
C ALA A 146 -5.71 21.18 6.09
N PHE A 147 -6.80 20.83 6.76
CA PHE A 147 -7.10 19.46 7.16
C PHE A 147 -7.15 18.51 5.95
N TYR A 148 -8.00 18.79 4.97
CA TYR A 148 -8.18 17.90 3.81
C TYR A 148 -6.91 17.81 2.94
N GLN A 149 -6.17 18.91 2.78
CA GLN A 149 -4.89 18.89 2.06
C GLN A 149 -3.87 18.01 2.76
N ALA A 150 -3.73 18.15 4.09
CA ALA A 150 -2.80 17.36 4.86
C ALA A 150 -3.20 15.88 4.89
N LEU A 151 -4.48 15.57 5.06
CA LEU A 151 -4.99 14.20 5.00
C LEU A 151 -4.75 13.54 3.63
N ALA A 152 -4.95 14.28 2.53
CA ALA A 152 -4.68 13.78 1.19
C ALA A 152 -3.19 13.44 0.98
N ILE A 153 -2.27 14.23 1.57
CA ILE A 153 -0.83 13.91 1.54
C ILE A 153 -0.57 12.62 2.34
N VAL A 154 -1.17 12.46 3.52
CA VAL A 154 -1.02 11.22 4.30
C VAL A 154 -1.51 10.01 3.49
N GLN A 155 -2.68 10.10 2.88
CA GLN A 155 -3.23 9.03 2.04
C GLN A 155 -2.31 8.71 0.87
N ALA A 156 -1.78 9.72 0.17
CA ALA A 156 -0.84 9.52 -0.94
C ALA A 156 0.45 8.80 -0.50
N GLU A 157 1.00 9.14 0.67
CA GLU A 157 2.19 8.48 1.24
C GLU A 157 1.89 7.05 1.76
N LEU A 158 0.65 6.79 2.18
CA LEU A 158 0.19 5.44 2.53
C LEU A 158 0.01 4.56 1.29
N ASP A 159 -0.44 5.15 0.19
CA ASP A 159 -0.73 4.52 -1.10
C ASP A 159 0.50 4.30 -1.99
N THR A 160 1.72 4.57 -1.50
CA THR A 160 2.98 4.32 -2.25
C THR A 160 3.32 2.82 -2.36
N ALA A 161 2.33 1.93 -2.40
CA ALA A 161 2.56 0.56 -2.81
C ALA A 161 3.33 0.60 -4.14
N PRO A 162 4.50 -0.06 -4.25
CA PRO A 162 5.26 -0.03 -5.48
C PRO A 162 4.34 -0.49 -6.61
N ALA A 163 4.24 0.32 -7.67
CA ALA A 163 3.52 -0.07 -8.87
C ALA A 163 3.98 -1.48 -9.26
N PRO A 164 3.07 -2.41 -9.62
CA PRO A 164 3.48 -3.72 -10.07
C PRO A 164 4.49 -3.49 -11.20
N MET A 165 5.72 -3.98 -11.00
CA MET A 165 6.75 -3.89 -12.04
C MET A 165 6.14 -4.49 -13.30
N ALA A 166 6.17 -3.74 -14.41
CA ALA A 166 5.69 -4.24 -15.69
C ALA A 166 6.26 -5.65 -15.91
N ALA A 167 5.38 -6.65 -16.05
CA ALA A 167 5.78 -8.03 -16.17
C ALA A 167 6.84 -8.16 -17.27
N MET A 168 7.90 -8.91 -16.99
CA MET A 168 8.89 -9.21 -18.02
C MET A 168 8.16 -9.90 -19.18
N PRO A 169 8.42 -9.53 -20.45
CA PRO A 169 7.75 -10.19 -21.57
C PRO A 169 8.05 -11.69 -21.51
N MET A 170 7.02 -12.50 -21.70
CA MET A 170 7.14 -13.95 -21.66
C MET A 170 8.18 -14.43 -22.68
N PRO A 171 8.94 -15.48 -22.34
CA PRO A 171 9.92 -16.03 -23.26
C PRO A 171 9.23 -16.57 -24.52
N VAL A 172 9.97 -16.54 -25.63
CA VAL A 172 9.52 -17.12 -26.90
C VAL A 172 9.24 -18.62 -26.77
N PRO A 173 8.37 -19.20 -27.62
CA PRO A 173 8.06 -20.63 -27.56
C PRO A 173 9.31 -21.51 -27.60
N MET A 174 9.33 -22.56 -26.79
CA MET A 174 10.41 -23.54 -26.72
C MET A 174 9.96 -24.88 -27.29
N ASN A 175 10.80 -25.49 -28.14
CA ASN A 175 10.44 -26.70 -28.87
C ASN A 175 11.26 -27.90 -28.40
N VAL A 176 10.57 -28.93 -27.91
CA VAL A 176 11.18 -30.22 -27.54
C VAL A 176 11.02 -31.18 -28.73
N TYR A 177 12.11 -31.45 -29.44
CA TYR A 177 12.11 -32.31 -30.63
C TYR A 177 12.41 -33.77 -30.32
N PHE A 178 11.85 -34.66 -31.14
CA PHE A 178 11.94 -36.10 -30.98
C PHE A 178 12.53 -36.82 -32.21
N GLY A 179 13.09 -38.00 -31.94
CA GLY A 179 13.50 -38.94 -32.98
C GLY A 179 12.32 -39.48 -33.79
N PHE A 180 12.63 -40.10 -34.93
CA PHE A 180 11.64 -40.84 -35.71
C PHE A 180 11.05 -41.96 -34.86
N ASP A 181 9.72 -42.12 -34.92
CA ASP A 181 8.97 -43.17 -34.22
C ASP A 181 9.31 -43.30 -32.71
N SER A 182 9.59 -42.16 -32.07
CA SER A 182 10.06 -42.13 -30.68
C SER A 182 9.42 -41.01 -29.87
N ALA A 183 9.24 -41.30 -28.58
CA ALA A 183 8.88 -40.38 -27.51
C ALA A 183 10.01 -40.28 -26.45
N GLU A 184 11.19 -40.84 -26.71
CA GLU A 184 12.32 -40.76 -25.80
C GLU A 184 12.90 -39.34 -25.76
N ILE A 185 13.17 -38.84 -24.56
CA ILE A 185 13.83 -37.55 -24.34
C ILE A 185 15.33 -37.76 -24.45
N SER A 186 15.91 -37.23 -25.54
CA SER A 186 17.37 -37.17 -25.70
C SER A 186 18.02 -36.14 -24.77
N ASP A 187 19.34 -36.21 -24.57
CA ASP A 187 20.08 -35.21 -23.77
C ASP A 187 19.87 -33.77 -24.26
N LYS A 188 19.75 -33.59 -25.59
CA LYS A 188 19.46 -32.28 -26.20
C LYS A 188 18.04 -31.81 -25.86
N ALA A 189 17.07 -32.72 -25.87
CA ALA A 189 15.70 -32.42 -25.48
C ALA A 189 15.62 -32.10 -23.97
N MET A 190 16.38 -32.82 -23.14
CA MET A 190 16.48 -32.55 -21.71
C MET A 190 17.05 -31.15 -21.44
N SER A 191 18.05 -30.71 -22.20
CA SER A 191 18.58 -29.34 -22.07
C SER A 191 17.53 -28.25 -22.36
N VAL A 192 16.57 -28.52 -23.26
CA VAL A 192 15.44 -27.60 -23.51
C VAL A 192 14.46 -27.61 -22.34
N ILE A 193 14.20 -28.78 -21.76
CA ILE A 193 13.35 -28.94 -20.58
C ILE A 193 13.93 -28.17 -19.39
N ASP A 194 15.25 -28.24 -19.17
CA ASP A 194 15.93 -27.44 -18.14
C ASP A 194 15.72 -25.94 -18.36
N GLY A 195 15.81 -25.48 -19.62
CA GLY A 195 15.50 -24.09 -19.99
C GLY A 195 14.05 -23.68 -19.74
N ILE A 196 13.09 -24.59 -19.90
CA ILE A 196 11.68 -24.36 -19.56
C ILE A 196 11.51 -24.19 -18.04
N VAL A 197 12.21 -25.00 -17.23
CA VAL A 197 12.17 -24.90 -15.76
C VAL A 197 12.80 -23.59 -15.29
N GLU A 198 13.91 -23.18 -15.88
CA GLU A 198 14.52 -21.86 -15.61
C GLU A 198 13.57 -20.72 -15.97
N ALA A 199 12.92 -20.81 -17.14
CA ALA A 199 11.94 -19.82 -17.56
C ALA A 199 10.73 -19.76 -16.60
N TYR A 200 10.22 -20.91 -16.16
CA TYR A 200 9.15 -20.97 -15.16
C TYR A 200 9.53 -20.24 -13.86
N GLY A 201 10.71 -20.51 -13.31
CA GLY A 201 11.16 -19.87 -12.07
C GLY A 201 11.51 -18.39 -12.21
N LYS A 202 11.84 -17.93 -13.42
CA LYS A 202 12.25 -16.54 -13.67
C LYS A 202 11.09 -15.61 -14.05
N TYR A 203 10.15 -16.10 -14.86
CA TYR A 203 9.09 -15.29 -15.44
C TYR A 203 7.74 -15.49 -14.75
N GLU A 204 7.60 -16.51 -13.90
CA GLU A 204 6.39 -16.78 -13.11
C GLU A 204 5.10 -16.75 -13.96
N PRO A 205 5.00 -17.56 -15.04
CA PRO A 205 3.83 -17.56 -15.92
C PRO A 205 2.56 -18.02 -15.19
N GLU A 206 1.40 -17.55 -15.64
CA GLU A 206 0.12 -18.03 -15.11
C GLU A 206 -0.12 -19.48 -15.54
N MET A 207 0.20 -19.81 -16.79
CA MET A 207 0.08 -21.15 -17.35
C MET A 207 1.21 -21.45 -18.34
N ILE A 208 1.53 -22.74 -18.48
CA ILE A 208 2.42 -23.28 -19.49
C ILE A 208 1.59 -24.18 -20.41
N SER A 209 1.49 -23.82 -21.68
CA SER A 209 0.76 -24.61 -22.68
C SER A 209 1.73 -25.49 -23.47
N LEU A 210 1.36 -26.77 -23.62
CA LEU A 210 2.12 -27.80 -24.32
C LEU A 210 1.26 -28.33 -25.46
N VAL A 211 1.71 -28.13 -26.69
CA VAL A 211 1.04 -28.67 -27.89
C VAL A 211 1.92 -29.73 -28.54
N ALA A 212 1.38 -30.94 -28.65
CA ALA A 212 2.10 -32.10 -29.14
C ALA A 212 1.77 -32.42 -30.60
N TYR A 213 2.81 -32.67 -31.40
CA TYR A 213 2.71 -32.96 -32.82
C TYR A 213 3.43 -34.25 -33.22
N ALA A 214 3.00 -34.82 -34.34
CA ALA A 214 3.68 -35.87 -35.07
C ALA A 214 3.83 -35.48 -36.55
N ASP A 215 4.79 -36.09 -37.24
CA ASP A 215 4.87 -35.93 -38.68
C ASP A 215 3.74 -36.69 -39.37
N ARG A 216 3.50 -36.40 -40.66
CA ARG A 216 2.36 -36.96 -41.40
C ARG A 216 2.70 -38.31 -42.04
N ALA A 217 3.82 -38.94 -41.66
CA ALA A 217 4.17 -40.24 -42.20
C ALA A 217 3.47 -41.35 -41.41
N GLY A 218 2.73 -42.21 -42.10
CA GLY A 218 2.06 -43.35 -41.48
C GLY A 218 0.57 -43.14 -41.22
N ASP A 219 0.03 -43.85 -40.23
CA ASP A 219 -1.39 -43.81 -39.88
C ASP A 219 -1.70 -42.66 -38.91
N ALA A 220 -2.77 -41.92 -39.19
CA ALA A 220 -3.17 -40.75 -38.39
C ALA A 220 -3.38 -41.07 -36.91
N LYS A 221 -4.06 -42.17 -36.58
CA LYS A 221 -4.32 -42.55 -35.18
C LYS A 221 -3.04 -42.94 -34.48
N TYR A 222 -2.13 -43.59 -35.20
CA TYR A 222 -0.80 -43.89 -34.70
C TYR A 222 -0.03 -42.60 -34.36
N ASN A 223 -0.05 -41.62 -35.26
CA ASN A 223 0.58 -40.32 -35.07
C ASN A 223 0.01 -39.54 -33.88
N ASP A 224 -1.31 -39.59 -33.67
CA ASP A 224 -1.96 -39.00 -32.49
C ASP A 224 -1.49 -39.66 -31.18
N MET A 225 -1.42 -41.00 -31.14
CA MET A 225 -0.92 -41.74 -29.97
C MET A 225 0.56 -41.44 -29.70
N LEU A 226 1.36 -41.27 -30.76
CA LEU A 226 2.77 -40.93 -30.64
C LEU A 226 2.97 -39.51 -30.12
N ALA A 227 2.20 -38.53 -30.64
CA ALA A 227 2.18 -37.17 -30.12
C ALA A 227 1.76 -37.13 -28.65
N LYS A 228 0.74 -37.89 -28.27
CA LYS A 228 0.35 -38.06 -26.86
C LYS A 228 1.51 -38.58 -26.00
N SER A 229 2.18 -39.63 -26.46
CA SER A 229 3.30 -40.24 -25.71
C SER A 229 4.45 -39.26 -25.50
N ARG A 230 4.71 -38.40 -26.49
CA ARG A 230 5.73 -37.33 -26.40
C ARG A 230 5.38 -36.30 -25.33
N VAL A 231 4.15 -35.78 -25.33
CA VAL A 231 3.76 -34.78 -24.32
C VAL A 231 3.67 -35.39 -22.93
N ASP A 232 3.24 -36.65 -22.80
CA ASP A 232 3.27 -37.36 -21.51
C ASP A 232 4.72 -37.45 -20.96
N ALA A 233 5.71 -37.71 -21.82
CA ALA A 233 7.12 -37.74 -21.44
C ALA A 233 7.62 -36.36 -20.99
N VAL A 234 7.29 -35.29 -21.71
CA VAL A 234 7.66 -33.91 -21.35
C VAL A 234 7.00 -33.49 -20.03
N VAL A 235 5.71 -33.76 -19.87
CA VAL A 235 4.97 -33.48 -18.63
C VAL A 235 5.60 -34.20 -17.45
N LYS A 236 5.97 -35.47 -17.62
CA LYS A 236 6.66 -36.22 -16.56
C LYS A 236 7.98 -35.54 -16.18
N ALA A 237 8.81 -35.18 -17.16
CA ALA A 237 10.09 -34.53 -16.91
C ALA A 237 9.94 -33.16 -16.22
N LEU A 238 9.01 -32.33 -16.66
CA LEU A 238 8.73 -31.02 -16.04
C LEU A 238 8.22 -31.17 -14.59
N ARG A 239 7.37 -32.17 -14.34
CA ARG A 239 6.87 -32.45 -12.99
C ARG A 239 7.95 -32.98 -12.05
N ASP A 240 8.80 -33.88 -12.55
CA ASP A 240 9.96 -34.39 -11.80
C ASP A 240 10.95 -33.24 -11.47
N ALA A 241 11.00 -32.21 -12.31
CA ALA A 241 11.79 -30.99 -12.10
C ALA A 241 11.08 -29.92 -11.24
N GLY A 242 9.87 -30.19 -10.74
CA GLY A 242 9.18 -29.34 -9.75
C GLY A 242 8.08 -28.45 -10.30
N ILE A 243 7.75 -28.49 -11.59
CA ILE A 243 6.60 -27.73 -12.12
C ILE A 243 5.29 -28.41 -11.70
N PRO A 244 4.36 -27.70 -11.04
CA PRO A 244 3.08 -28.28 -10.62
C PRO A 244 2.22 -28.67 -11.83
N ALA A 245 1.49 -29.78 -11.71
CA ALA A 245 0.56 -30.21 -12.77
C ALA A 245 -0.55 -29.18 -13.05
N SER A 246 -0.91 -28.36 -12.06
CA SER A 246 -1.89 -27.28 -12.22
C SER A 246 -1.44 -26.17 -13.16
N MET A 247 -0.13 -26.05 -13.42
CA MET A 247 0.43 -25.04 -14.33
C MET A 247 0.46 -25.51 -15.79
N LEU A 248 0.15 -26.78 -16.07
CA LEU A 248 0.37 -27.38 -17.39
C LEU A 248 -0.96 -27.57 -18.13
N ALA A 249 -1.14 -26.83 -19.22
CA ALA A 249 -2.22 -27.04 -20.18
C ALA A 249 -1.71 -27.94 -21.33
N ILE A 250 -2.38 -29.05 -21.60
CA ILE A 250 -1.92 -30.06 -22.58
C ILE A 250 -2.89 -30.12 -23.75
N SER A 251 -2.37 -30.02 -24.97
CA SER A 251 -3.10 -30.21 -26.22
C SER A 251 -2.35 -31.18 -27.13
N ILE A 252 -3.09 -32.03 -27.85
CA ILE A 252 -2.54 -33.01 -28.79
C ILE A 252 -3.12 -32.68 -30.16
N SER A 253 -2.26 -32.14 -31.03
CA SER A 253 -2.62 -31.87 -32.43
C SER A 253 -2.40 -33.09 -33.31
N GLY A 254 -1.48 -33.98 -32.90
CA GLY A 254 -1.13 -35.16 -33.69
C GLY A 254 -0.51 -34.76 -35.02
N GLU A 255 -1.02 -35.31 -36.12
CA GLU A 255 -0.63 -34.91 -37.48
C GLU A 255 -1.51 -33.78 -38.08
N SER A 256 -2.47 -33.26 -37.31
CA SER A 256 -3.29 -32.11 -37.68
C SER A 256 -2.56 -30.81 -37.36
N ASP A 257 -2.70 -29.79 -38.21
CA ASP A 257 -2.15 -28.44 -38.00
C ASP A 257 -0.67 -28.39 -37.59
N VAL A 258 0.13 -29.24 -38.26
CA VAL A 258 1.57 -29.37 -38.00
C VAL A 258 2.35 -28.06 -38.21
N PRO A 259 3.42 -27.79 -37.44
CA PRO A 259 4.19 -26.55 -37.53
C PRO A 259 4.82 -26.31 -38.91
N VAL A 260 5.25 -27.38 -39.57
CA VAL A 260 5.79 -27.36 -40.93
C VAL A 260 4.81 -28.05 -41.87
N SER A 261 4.19 -27.27 -42.75
CA SER A 261 3.21 -27.79 -43.70
C SER A 261 3.83 -28.84 -44.63
N THR A 262 3.20 -30.00 -44.69
CA THR A 262 3.62 -31.15 -45.50
C THR A 262 2.41 -31.84 -46.11
N ALA A 263 2.61 -32.54 -47.23
CA ALA A 263 1.60 -33.42 -47.78
C ALA A 263 1.40 -34.67 -46.90
N ASP A 264 0.27 -35.34 -47.07
CA ASP A 264 -0.02 -36.59 -46.38
C ASP A 264 1.01 -37.68 -46.71
N GLY A 265 1.41 -38.47 -45.72
CA GLY A 265 2.44 -39.51 -45.86
C GLY A 265 3.89 -38.99 -45.85
N VAL A 266 4.12 -37.69 -45.67
CA VAL A 266 5.47 -37.09 -45.72
C VAL A 266 6.06 -36.94 -44.32
N ALA A 267 7.26 -37.50 -44.14
CA ALA A 267 8.04 -37.35 -42.90
C ALA A 267 8.70 -35.97 -42.84
N GLU A 268 8.63 -35.32 -41.68
CA GLU A 268 9.24 -34.00 -41.43
C GLU A 268 9.69 -33.89 -39.97
N GLN A 269 10.98 -33.65 -39.75
CA GLN A 269 11.56 -33.57 -38.41
C GLN A 269 11.01 -32.41 -37.60
N GLY A 270 10.72 -31.28 -38.25
CA GLY A 270 10.12 -30.11 -37.61
C GLY A 270 8.76 -30.39 -36.96
N ASN A 271 8.07 -31.46 -37.40
CA ASN A 271 6.74 -31.84 -36.89
C ASN A 271 6.79 -32.87 -35.76
N ARG A 272 7.98 -33.43 -35.47
CA ARG A 272 8.18 -34.33 -34.33
C ARG A 272 8.53 -33.52 -33.08
N VAL A 273 7.55 -32.80 -32.55
CA VAL A 273 7.80 -31.74 -31.58
C VAL A 273 6.68 -31.61 -30.54
N VAL A 274 7.06 -31.21 -29.33
CA VAL A 274 6.16 -30.60 -28.34
C VAL A 274 6.56 -29.12 -28.23
N THR A 275 5.65 -28.23 -28.61
CA THR A 275 5.83 -26.77 -28.51
C THR A 275 5.34 -26.32 -27.15
N VAL A 276 6.15 -25.53 -26.44
CA VAL A 276 5.88 -25.02 -25.10
C VAL A 276 5.77 -23.49 -25.14
N THR A 277 4.66 -22.95 -24.66
CA THR A 277 4.40 -21.50 -24.57
C THR A 277 4.06 -21.08 -23.14
N PHE A 278 4.38 -19.84 -22.79
CA PHE A 278 4.20 -19.26 -21.47
C PHE A 278 3.13 -18.16 -21.55
N GLU A 279 2.06 -18.29 -20.76
CA GLU A 279 0.89 -17.40 -20.79
C GLU A 279 0.98 -16.37 -19.66
N ASP A 280 0.67 -15.11 -19.97
CA ASP A 280 0.85 -13.94 -19.09
C ASP A 280 -0.42 -13.53 -18.32
N GLY A 281 -1.51 -14.28 -18.43
CA GLY A 281 -2.70 -14.07 -17.61
C GLY A 281 -3.53 -12.82 -17.93
N MET A 282 -3.20 -12.12 -19.02
CA MET A 282 -3.85 -10.87 -19.44
C MET A 282 -4.78 -11.04 -20.63
#